data_AF-A0A078I1T2-F1
#
_entry.id   AF-A0A078I1T2-F1
#
_cell.length_a   1.000
_cell.length_b   1.000
_cell.length_c   1.000
_cell.angle_alpha   90.00
_cell.angle_beta   90.00
_cell.angle_gamma   90.00
#
_symmetry.space_group_name_H-M   'P 1'
#
loop_
_entity.id
_entity.type
_entity.pdbx_description
1 polymer ?
#
loop_
_entity_poly.entity_id
_entity_poly.type
_entity_poly.pdbx_seq_one_letter_code
_entity_poly.pdbx_strand_id
1 'polypeptide(L)'
;MASSSAVPSLLSIVACVLLLLSPASASESDHKYQANEQVTLWVNKVGPYNNPQETYNYYSLPFCRKNENSIHKWGGLGEVLGGNELIDSQIDIKFLKNVDRSVICHLELDEAKVKHFKDAIENSYWFELFMGMYHIYLYILLINKCHRKKLIRSL
;
A
#
# COMPACT_ATOMS: atom_id res chain seq x y z
N MET A 1 28.71 10.07 62.39
CA MET A 1 28.49 9.07 61.31
C MET A 1 27.30 9.55 60.51
N ALA A 2 27.53 10.14 59.33
CA ALA A 2 26.47 10.68 58.47
C ALA A 2 25.89 9.55 57.60
N SER A 3 24.57 9.41 57.60
CA SER A 3 23.80 8.37 56.92
C SER A 3 23.62 8.66 55.42
N SER A 4 24.34 7.93 54.57
CA SER A 4 24.34 8.07 53.10
C SER A 4 23.21 7.30 52.38
N SER A 5 21.97 7.30 52.90
CA SER A 5 20.87 6.50 52.33
C SER A 5 19.97 7.23 51.30
N ALA A 6 20.13 8.54 51.10
CA ALA A 6 19.21 9.35 50.28
C ALA A 6 19.56 9.44 48.77
N VAL A 7 20.80 9.16 48.39
CA VAL A 7 21.33 9.39 47.03
C VAL A 7 20.79 8.43 45.94
N PRO A 8 20.56 7.12 46.18
CA PRO A 8 20.11 6.22 45.12
C PRO A 8 18.63 6.40 44.73
N SER A 9 17.82 6.99 45.61
CA SER A 9 16.40 7.24 45.35
C SER A 9 16.19 8.38 44.33
N LEU A 10 16.98 9.45 44.43
CA LEU A 10 16.86 10.61 43.56
C LEU A 10 17.27 10.29 42.10
N LEU A 11 18.33 9.50 41.92
CA LEU A 11 18.78 9.01 40.61
C LEU A 11 17.72 8.13 39.92
N SER A 12 17.05 7.25 40.66
CA SER A 12 15.93 6.46 40.13
C SER A 12 14.75 7.32 39.68
N ILE A 13 14.42 8.37 40.44
CA ILE A 13 13.32 9.28 40.09
C ILE A 13 13.66 10.07 38.82
N VAL A 14 14.90 10.59 38.71
CA VAL A 14 15.36 11.30 37.52
C VAL A 14 15.36 10.39 36.29
N ALA A 15 15.81 9.14 36.43
CA ALA A 15 15.77 8.15 35.35
C ALA A 15 14.32 7.83 34.90
N CYS A 16 13.39 7.68 35.84
CA CYS A 16 11.96 7.49 35.53
C CYS A 16 11.36 8.69 34.79
N VAL A 17 11.68 9.92 35.21
CA VAL A 17 11.18 11.14 34.55
C VAL A 17 11.73 11.26 33.13
N LEU A 18 13.00 10.92 32.91
CA LEU A 18 13.61 10.88 31.57
C LEU A 18 12.96 9.82 30.66
N LEU A 19 12.57 8.66 31.19
CA LEU A 19 11.85 7.63 30.43
C LEU A 19 10.45 8.09 29.99
N LEU A 20 9.74 8.81 30.87
CA LEU A 20 8.39 9.34 30.58
C LEU A 20 8.37 10.51 29.60
N LEU A 21 9.50 11.21 29.41
CA LEU A 21 9.65 12.33 28.48
C LEU A 21 10.09 11.92 27.08
N SER A 22 10.23 10.61 26.83
CA SER A 22 10.58 10.09 25.50
C SER A 22 9.47 10.42 24.50
N PRO A 23 9.78 11.06 23.36
CA PRO A 23 8.77 11.31 22.34
C PRO A 23 8.24 9.96 21.82
N ALA A 24 6.95 9.70 22.03
CA ALA A 24 6.27 8.56 21.43
C ALA A 24 6.18 8.81 19.92
N SER A 25 6.92 8.04 19.13
CA SER A 25 6.81 8.08 17.68
C SER A 25 5.51 7.37 17.28
N ALA A 26 4.52 8.14 16.83
CA ALA A 26 3.32 7.55 16.21
C ALA A 26 3.73 6.96 14.86
N SER A 27 3.69 5.63 14.76
CA SER A 27 3.84 4.92 13.49
C SER A 27 2.58 5.11 12.64
N GLU A 28 2.71 5.04 11.32
CA GLU A 28 1.58 4.97 10.36
C GLU A 28 0.57 3.86 10.74
N SER A 29 1.03 2.83 11.45
CA SER A 29 0.22 1.71 11.97
C SER A 29 -0.80 2.13 13.05
N ASP A 30 -0.49 3.12 13.88
CA ASP A 30 -1.39 3.61 14.96
C ASP A 30 -2.15 4.87 14.57
N HIS A 31 -2.05 5.27 13.29
CA HIS A 31 -2.61 6.53 12.83
C HIS A 31 -4.12 6.46 12.69
N LYS A 32 -4.81 7.39 13.36
CA LYS A 32 -6.26 7.59 13.20
C LYS A 32 -6.48 8.72 12.22
N TYR A 33 -6.98 8.37 11.04
CA TYR A 33 -7.27 9.34 9.98
C TYR A 33 -8.29 10.40 10.43
N GLN A 34 -7.97 11.66 10.14
CA GLN A 34 -8.88 12.77 10.29
C GLN A 34 -9.70 13.00 9.01
N ALA A 35 -10.83 13.70 9.13
CA ALA A 35 -11.62 14.05 7.96
C ALA A 35 -10.80 14.89 6.97
N ASN A 36 -10.91 14.57 5.67
CA ASN A 36 -10.14 15.17 4.57
C ASN A 36 -8.63 14.86 4.56
N GLU A 37 -8.16 13.97 5.42
CA GLU A 37 -6.77 13.54 5.41
C GLU A 37 -6.46 12.63 4.21
N GLN A 38 -5.25 12.74 3.68
CA GLN A 38 -4.76 11.89 2.60
C GLN A 38 -4.57 10.46 3.10
N VAL A 39 -5.13 9.50 2.37
CA VAL A 39 -4.91 8.07 2.59
C VAL A 39 -4.03 7.54 1.47
N THR A 40 -2.89 6.95 1.83
CA THR A 40 -2.00 6.31 0.85
C THR A 40 -2.51 4.91 0.53
N LEU A 41 -2.74 4.65 -0.76
CA LEU A 41 -3.02 3.31 -1.26
C LEU A 41 -1.72 2.72 -1.79
N TRP A 42 -1.27 1.66 -1.13
CA TRP A 42 -0.10 0.90 -1.50
C TRP A 42 -0.50 -0.29 -2.38
N VAL A 43 0.13 -0.42 -3.54
CA VAL A 43 -0.01 -1.61 -4.39
C VAL A 43 1.10 -2.60 -4.07
N ASN A 44 0.80 -3.90 -4.05
CA ASN A 44 1.80 -4.92 -3.73
C ASN A 44 1.97 -5.91 -4.89
N LYS A 45 1.05 -6.88 -4.99
CA LYS A 45 1.19 -8.05 -5.84
C LYS A 45 -0.03 -8.36 -6.67
N VAL A 46 0.19 -9.15 -7.72
CA VAL A 46 -0.82 -9.71 -8.60
C VAL A 46 -0.47 -11.16 -8.91
N GLY A 47 -1.48 -11.98 -9.16
CA GLY A 47 -1.23 -13.36 -9.53
C GLY A 47 -2.48 -14.07 -10.02
N PRO A 48 -2.33 -15.21 -10.72
CA PRO A 48 -3.45 -16.06 -11.09
C PRO A 48 -4.13 -16.66 -9.87
N TYR A 49 -5.47 -16.69 -9.86
CA TYR A 49 -6.22 -17.31 -8.78
C TYR A 49 -5.96 -18.83 -8.68
N ASN A 50 -5.79 -19.49 -9.83
CA ASN A 50 -5.59 -20.93 -9.91
C ASN A 50 -4.20 -21.39 -9.42
N ASN A 51 -3.24 -20.48 -9.25
CA ASN A 51 -1.91 -20.81 -8.76
C ASN A 51 -1.41 -19.75 -7.76
N PRO A 52 -1.84 -19.82 -6.48
CA PRO A 52 -1.50 -18.81 -5.48
C PRO A 52 -0.02 -18.68 -5.13
N GLN A 53 0.81 -19.66 -5.50
CA GLN A 53 2.26 -19.61 -5.32
C GLN A 53 2.95 -18.69 -6.33
N GLU A 54 2.28 -18.42 -7.46
CA GLU A 54 2.75 -17.52 -8.49
C GLU A 54 2.25 -16.12 -8.19
N THR A 55 3.17 -15.25 -7.77
CA THR A 55 2.87 -13.85 -7.51
C THR A 55 3.93 -12.98 -8.17
N TYR A 56 3.48 -11.88 -8.74
CA TYR A 56 4.28 -10.88 -9.42
C TYR A 56 4.01 -9.50 -8.82
N ASN A 57 4.92 -8.56 -9.03
CA ASN A 57 4.72 -7.18 -8.59
C ASN A 57 3.54 -6.55 -9.33
N TYR A 58 2.87 -5.58 -8.69
CA TYR A 58 1.69 -4.92 -9.26
C TYR A 58 1.89 -4.38 -10.68
N TYR A 59 3.02 -3.73 -10.93
CA TYR A 59 3.35 -3.15 -12.23
C TYR A 59 3.97 -4.15 -13.23
N SER A 60 3.91 -5.45 -12.96
CA SER A 60 4.19 -6.48 -13.99
C SER A 60 3.16 -6.42 -15.12
N LEU A 61 1.89 -6.12 -14.76
CA LEU A 61 0.86 -5.75 -15.72
C LEU A 61 1.03 -4.28 -16.09
N PRO A 62 0.74 -3.90 -17.36
CA PRO A 62 0.97 -2.55 -17.86
C PRO A 62 -0.11 -1.57 -17.39
N PHE A 63 -0.30 -1.50 -16.07
CA PHE A 63 -1.15 -0.50 -15.43
C PHE A 63 -0.55 0.89 -15.55
N CYS A 64 -1.41 1.86 -15.32
CA CYS A 64 -0.96 3.22 -15.31
C CYS A 64 -0.07 3.53 -14.12
N ARG A 65 1.03 4.21 -14.39
CA ARG A 65 1.90 4.79 -13.37
C ARG A 65 1.98 6.29 -13.61
N LYS A 66 1.60 7.09 -12.62
CA LYS A 66 1.57 8.56 -12.73
C LYS A 66 2.97 9.17 -12.75
N ASN A 67 3.88 8.60 -11.97
CA ASN A 67 5.29 8.96 -11.92
C ASN A 67 6.14 7.68 -11.80
N GLU A 68 7.22 7.60 -12.56
CA GLU A 68 8.16 6.47 -12.52
C GLU A 68 8.86 6.36 -11.15
N ASN A 69 9.06 7.51 -10.48
CA ASN A 69 9.68 7.62 -9.16
C ASN A 69 8.65 7.47 -8.03
N SER A 70 7.89 6.36 -8.03
CA SER A 70 7.02 6.01 -6.91
C SER A 70 7.84 5.77 -5.64
N ILE A 71 7.26 6.01 -4.46
CA ILE A 71 7.88 5.64 -3.19
C ILE A 71 7.70 4.14 -2.98
N HIS A 72 8.79 3.43 -2.66
CA HIS A 72 8.78 2.02 -2.33
C HIS A 72 8.94 1.84 -0.82
N LYS A 73 8.10 0.99 -0.23
CA LYS A 73 8.12 0.62 1.18
C LYS A 73 8.35 -0.88 1.26
N TRP A 74 9.36 -1.25 2.03
CA TRP A 74 9.74 -2.65 2.27
C TRP A 74 9.50 -2.97 3.73
N GLY A 75 8.98 -4.17 3.95
CA GLY A 75 8.75 -4.71 5.27
C GLY A 75 10.00 -5.36 5.88
N GLY A 76 9.79 -6.28 6.82
CA GLY A 76 10.86 -7.10 7.38
C GLY A 76 11.43 -8.11 6.38
N LEU A 77 12.54 -8.76 6.72
CA LEU A 77 13.22 -9.74 5.84
C LEU A 77 12.28 -10.82 5.30
N GLY A 78 11.39 -11.36 6.14
CA GLY A 78 10.43 -12.38 5.71
C GLY A 78 9.43 -11.89 4.66
N GLU A 79 9.02 -10.62 4.73
CA GLU A 79 8.10 -10.02 3.76
C GLU A 79 8.80 -9.78 2.43
N VAL A 80 10.05 -9.31 2.47
CA VAL A 80 10.90 -9.15 1.28
C VAL A 80 11.13 -10.50 0.59
N LEU A 81 11.44 -11.56 1.36
CA LEU A 81 11.63 -12.91 0.80
C LEU A 81 10.34 -13.50 0.23
N GLY A 82 9.18 -13.11 0.76
CA GLY A 82 7.89 -13.41 0.17
C GLY A 82 7.59 -12.63 -1.10
N GLY A 83 8.45 -11.68 -1.50
CA GLY A 83 8.29 -10.83 -2.67
C GLY A 83 7.43 -9.58 -2.43
N ASN A 84 7.19 -9.18 -1.18
CA ASN A 84 6.42 -7.97 -0.90
C ASN A 84 7.23 -6.72 -1.24
N GLU A 85 6.62 -5.85 -2.04
CA GLU A 85 7.12 -4.55 -2.43
C GLU A 85 5.93 -3.60 -2.48
N LEU A 86 5.75 -2.79 -1.43
CA LEU A 86 4.65 -1.84 -1.37
C LEU A 86 5.04 -0.59 -2.15
N ILE A 87 4.29 -0.27 -3.20
CA ILE A 87 4.55 0.89 -4.05
C ILE A 87 3.39 1.87 -3.92
N ASP A 88 3.69 3.15 -3.74
CA ASP A 88 2.66 4.19 -3.69
C ASP A 88 1.95 4.30 -5.06
N SER A 89 0.64 4.06 -5.08
CA SER A 89 -0.21 4.17 -6.27
C SER A 89 -0.37 5.60 -6.79
N GLN A 90 -0.11 6.62 -5.94
CA GLN A 90 -0.27 8.05 -6.23
C GLN A 90 -1.71 8.46 -6.60
N ILE A 91 -2.69 7.67 -6.18
CA ILE A 91 -4.12 7.98 -6.32
C ILE A 91 -4.53 8.86 -5.13
N ASP A 92 -5.16 10.00 -5.41
CA ASP A 92 -5.62 10.92 -4.37
C ASP A 92 -6.92 10.41 -3.73
N ILE A 93 -6.80 9.72 -2.59
CA ILE A 93 -7.92 9.25 -1.77
C ILE A 93 -7.94 10.04 -0.46
N LYS A 94 -9.09 10.64 -0.14
CA LYS A 94 -9.27 11.42 1.10
C LYS A 94 -10.26 10.76 2.03
N PHE A 95 -9.92 10.66 3.31
CA PHE A 95 -10.76 10.03 4.31
C PHE A 95 -12.06 10.84 4.53
N LEU A 96 -13.19 10.12 4.60
CA LEU A 96 -14.55 10.67 4.75
C LEU A 96 -14.98 11.66 3.66
N LYS A 97 -14.28 11.69 2.51
CA LYS A 97 -14.64 12.54 1.39
C LYS A 97 -15.03 11.69 0.19
N ASN A 98 -16.28 11.86 -0.25
CA ASN A 98 -16.72 11.28 -1.50
C ASN A 98 -16.02 12.01 -2.66
N VAL A 99 -15.39 11.22 -3.52
CA VAL A 99 -14.83 11.68 -4.78
C VAL A 99 -15.70 11.15 -5.91
N ASP A 100 -16.05 12.03 -6.84
CA ASP A 100 -16.74 11.62 -8.05
C ASP A 100 -15.83 10.76 -8.92
N ARG A 101 -16.44 9.91 -9.75
CA ARG A 101 -15.71 9.04 -10.68
C ARG A 101 -14.84 9.91 -11.59
N SER A 102 -13.52 9.79 -11.42
CA SER A 102 -12.53 10.49 -12.22
C SER A 102 -11.67 9.50 -12.98
N VAL A 103 -11.03 10.00 -14.05
CA VAL A 103 -10.09 9.20 -14.82
C VAL A 103 -8.73 9.31 -14.14
N ILE A 104 -8.17 8.19 -13.66
CA ILE A 104 -6.84 8.17 -13.03
C ILE A 104 -5.78 8.57 -14.06
N CYS A 105 -5.82 7.97 -15.25
CA CYS A 105 -4.98 8.36 -16.37
C CYS A 105 -5.48 7.82 -17.72
N HIS A 106 -4.82 8.26 -18.80
CA HIS A 106 -4.95 7.68 -20.13
C HIS A 106 -3.77 6.73 -20.40
N LEU A 107 -4.09 5.48 -20.76
CA LEU A 107 -3.11 4.48 -21.16
C LEU A 107 -3.30 4.11 -22.63
N GLU A 108 -2.22 4.15 -23.40
CA GLU A 108 -2.21 3.64 -24.77
C GLU A 108 -1.92 2.14 -24.76
N LEU A 109 -2.84 1.39 -25.37
CA LEU A 109 -2.85 -0.06 -25.42
C LEU A 109 -2.36 -0.55 -26.78
N ASP A 110 -1.11 -1.00 -26.81
CA ASP A 110 -0.53 -1.72 -27.93
C ASP A 110 -0.95 -3.20 -27.91
N GLU A 111 -0.79 -3.91 -29.03
CA GLU A 111 -1.18 -5.32 -29.15
C GLU A 111 -0.57 -6.21 -28.05
N ALA A 112 0.69 -5.97 -27.70
CA ALA A 112 1.37 -6.69 -26.62
C ALA A 112 0.74 -6.44 -25.24
N LYS A 113 0.39 -5.18 -24.92
CA LYS A 113 -0.26 -4.82 -23.65
C LYS A 113 -1.68 -5.39 -23.57
N VAL A 114 -2.41 -5.35 -24.70
CA VAL A 114 -3.75 -5.95 -24.80
C VAL A 114 -3.68 -7.45 -24.55
N LYS A 115 -2.70 -8.14 -25.15
CA LYS A 115 -2.48 -9.56 -24.91
C LYS A 115 -2.22 -9.84 -23.44
N HIS A 116 -1.33 -9.09 -22.80
CA HIS A 116 -1.00 -9.28 -21.39
C HIS A 116 -2.23 -9.13 -20.47
N PHE A 117 -3.08 -8.13 -20.73
CA PHE A 117 -4.35 -7.99 -20.00
C PHE A 117 -5.34 -9.12 -20.28
N LYS A 118 -5.45 -9.59 -21.53
CA LYS A 118 -6.30 -10.73 -21.87
C LYS A 118 -5.86 -11.98 -21.12
N ASP A 119 -4.57 -12.28 -21.12
CA ASP A 119 -4.01 -13.45 -20.43
C ASP A 119 -4.29 -13.36 -18.92
N ALA A 120 -4.15 -12.17 -18.31
CA ALA A 120 -4.47 -11.95 -16.90
C ALA A 120 -5.96 -12.13 -16.57
N ILE A 121 -6.84 -11.67 -17.47
CA ILE A 121 -8.29 -11.85 -17.35
C ILE A 121 -8.66 -13.34 -17.45
N GLU A 122 -8.14 -14.04 -18.46
CA GLU A 122 -8.43 -15.46 -18.70
C GLU A 122 -7.97 -16.34 -17.52
N ASN A 123 -6.85 -15.98 -16.90
CA ASN A 123 -6.33 -16.65 -15.71
C ASN A 123 -6.91 -16.12 -14.38
N SER A 124 -7.93 -15.25 -14.44
CA SER A 124 -8.65 -14.72 -13.28
C SER A 124 -7.70 -14.12 -12.24
N TYR A 125 -6.86 -13.19 -12.68
CA TYR A 125 -5.87 -12.57 -11.80
C TYR A 125 -6.54 -11.80 -10.65
N TRP A 126 -5.91 -11.88 -9.49
CA TRP A 126 -6.23 -11.11 -8.31
C TRP A 126 -5.10 -10.14 -7.99
N PHE A 127 -5.41 -9.10 -7.22
CA PHE A 127 -4.48 -8.07 -6.79
C PHE A 127 -4.55 -7.89 -5.29
N GLU A 128 -3.40 -7.59 -4.69
CA GLU A 128 -3.25 -7.21 -3.30
C GLU A 128 -2.94 -5.72 -3.17
N LEU A 129 -3.77 -5.03 -2.40
CA LEU A 129 -3.62 -3.61 -2.08
C LEU A 129 -3.64 -3.42 -0.57
N PHE A 130 -2.97 -2.39 -0.09
CA PHE A 130 -2.89 -2.03 1.32
C PHE A 130 -3.36 -0.59 1.51
N MET A 131 -4.26 -0.40 2.48
CA MET A 131 -4.75 0.91 2.90
C MET A 131 -4.68 0.99 4.43
N GLY A 132 -3.70 1.74 4.95
CA GLY A 132 -3.38 1.70 6.38
C GLY A 132 -3.00 0.29 6.83
N MET A 133 -3.75 -0.28 7.78
CA MET A 133 -3.54 -1.66 8.28
C MET A 133 -4.40 -2.72 7.56
N TYR A 134 -5.23 -2.33 6.59
CA TYR A 134 -6.17 -3.24 5.95
C TYR A 134 -5.63 -3.77 4.63
N HIS A 135 -5.75 -5.09 4.45
CA HIS A 135 -5.50 -5.78 3.20
C HIS A 135 -6.77 -5.79 2.37
N ILE A 136 -6.65 -5.42 1.10
CA ILE A 136 -7.75 -5.39 0.14
C ILE A 136 -7.37 -6.31 -1.02
N TYR A 137 -8.21 -7.32 -1.26
CA TYR A 137 -8.08 -8.23 -2.38
C TYR A 137 -9.14 -7.90 -3.43
N LEU A 138 -8.71 -7.69 -4.67
CA LEU A 138 -9.59 -7.42 -5.81
C LEU A 138 -9.32 -8.40 -6.94
N TYR A 139 -10.38 -8.80 -7.65
CA TYR A 139 -10.27 -9.64 -8.84
C TYR A 139 -10.44 -8.81 -10.10
N ILE A 140 -9.69 -9.16 -11.15
CA ILE A 140 -9.99 -8.68 -12.50
C ILE A 140 -11.29 -9.32 -12.95
N LEU A 141 -12.38 -8.56 -12.89
CA LEU A 141 -13.64 -8.96 -13.51
C LEU A 141 -13.72 -8.35 -14.92
N LEU A 142 -13.84 -9.23 -15.91
CA LEU A 142 -13.93 -9.02 -17.34
C LEU A 142 -14.34 -7.60 -17.80
N ILE A 143 -13.44 -6.94 -18.53
CA ILE A 143 -13.78 -5.85 -19.48
C ILE A 143 -14.44 -6.51 -20.71
N ASN A 144 -15.59 -7.16 -20.56
CA ASN A 144 -16.30 -7.80 -21.66
C ASN A 144 -17.11 -6.80 -22.51
N LYS A 145 -16.49 -5.67 -22.86
CA LYS A 145 -17.03 -4.74 -23.86
C LYS A 145 -16.00 -3.84 -24.55
N CYS A 146 -14.76 -4.28 -24.74
CA CYS A 146 -13.81 -3.50 -25.54
C CYS A 146 -13.93 -3.79 -27.05
N HIS A 147 -15.10 -3.51 -27.62
CA HIS A 147 -15.21 -3.25 -29.07
C HIS A 147 -15.22 -1.73 -29.23
N ARG A 148 -14.04 -1.18 -29.57
CA ARG A 148 -13.66 0.24 -29.74
C ARG A 148 -13.21 0.99 -28.48
N LYS A 149 -11.89 1.24 -28.44
CA LYS A 149 -11.20 2.35 -27.76
C LYS A 149 -11.94 2.92 -26.54
N LYS A 150 -11.83 2.29 -25.37
CA LYS A 150 -12.13 2.99 -24.11
C LYS A 150 -11.52 2.29 -22.89
N LEU A 151 -10.52 2.98 -22.34
CA LEU A 151 -10.28 3.21 -20.92
C LEU A 151 -10.47 1.99 -19.99
N ILE A 152 -9.34 1.40 -19.59
CA ILE A 152 -9.29 0.53 -18.40
C ILE A 152 -9.71 1.40 -17.20
N ARG A 153 -10.92 1.16 -16.71
CA ARG A 153 -11.47 1.80 -15.51
C ARG A 153 -11.08 0.93 -14.31
N SER A 154 -10.17 1.42 -13.49
CA SER A 154 -10.05 0.95 -12.10
C SER A 154 -10.83 1.93 -11.21
N LEU A 155 -11.55 1.36 -10.23
CA LEU A 155 -12.34 2.07 -9.23
C LEU A 155 -11.52 3.08 -8.44
#